data_AF-A0A816C8L7-F1
#
_entry.id   AF-A0A816C8L7-F1
#
_cell.length_a   1.000
_cell.length_b   1.000
_cell.length_c   1.000
_cell.angle_alpha   90.00
_cell.angle_beta   90.00
_cell.angle_gamma   90.00
#
_symmetry.space_group_name_H-M   'P 1'
#
loop_
_entity.id
_entity.type
_entity.pdbx_description
1 polymer ?
#
loop_
_entity_poly.entity_id
_entity_poly.type
_entity_poly.pdbx_seq_one_letter_code
_entity_poly.pdbx_strand_id
1 'polypeptide(L)'
;MRPEPHNELTRSESAHIQREKSIIEQFCKIGIIKTNPLRLINDYLDERLVSLEEALKPFDAKIDHLSYNIEEAKAKCHYPSEYKLTRDESASIYIYTMRWKDQCLYDHLQAAWRSQDRSKMKPWFKYLKLFKSALDKLPNTKGEIWQGALYDEAIKETLASESSSLYSTMTSCSPSNTGIVDYLQTNVGTKLIIVGFKSVNGKSLSDYTANQSKEVMLWPGIKLDVVRVIMVNETGSAIVHVVGQMYPRVSMATKPQIIEGHFECQNKGYRRSLVMQSLIILRSIIL
;
A
#
# COMPACT_ATOMS: atom_id res chain seq x y z
N MET A 1 14.45 53.44 13.90
CA MET A 1 13.91 52.26 13.20
C MET A 1 14.89 51.11 13.42
N ARG A 2 14.49 50.06 14.15
CA ARG A 2 15.22 48.79 14.15
C ARG A 2 14.84 48.04 12.87
N PRO A 3 15.79 47.40 12.16
CA PRO A 3 15.43 46.50 11.07
C PRO A 3 14.77 45.24 11.65
N GLU A 4 13.70 44.79 11.01
CA GLU A 4 13.07 43.50 11.31
C GLU A 4 14.01 42.32 10.97
N PRO A 5 13.92 41.20 11.71
CA PRO A 5 14.72 40.02 11.43
C PRO A 5 14.14 39.30 10.21
N HIS A 6 14.81 39.42 9.06
CA HIS A 6 14.52 38.57 7.93
C HIS A 6 14.97 37.13 8.22
N ASN A 7 14.03 36.22 7.96
CA ASN A 7 14.03 34.79 8.23
C ASN A 7 15.04 34.05 7.32
N GLU A 8 16.33 34.03 7.70
CA GLU A 8 17.32 33.15 7.07
C GLU A 8 17.27 31.77 7.75
N LEU A 9 16.45 30.87 7.20
CA LEU A 9 16.55 29.44 7.52
C LEU A 9 17.96 28.95 7.16
N THR A 10 18.61 28.27 8.10
CA THR A 10 19.98 27.81 7.88
C THR A 10 20.04 26.73 6.79
N ARG A 11 21.18 26.61 6.11
CA ARG A 11 21.41 25.59 5.05
C ARG A 11 21.17 24.16 5.54
N SER A 12 21.40 23.91 6.84
CA SER A 12 21.16 22.59 7.45
C SER A 12 19.68 22.30 7.67
N GLU A 13 18.91 23.29 8.14
CA GLU A 13 17.46 23.16 8.30
C GLU A 13 16.77 23.00 6.94
N SER A 14 17.21 23.77 5.94
CA SER A 14 16.70 23.65 4.57
C SER A 14 16.94 22.27 3.96
N ALA A 15 18.13 21.69 4.18
CA ALA A 15 18.46 20.34 3.72
C ALA A 15 17.63 19.25 4.44
N HIS A 16 17.37 19.43 5.74
CA HIS A 16 16.54 18.53 6.53
C HIS A 16 15.08 18.53 6.03
N ILE A 17 14.50 19.72 5.85
CA ILE A 17 13.13 19.89 5.32
C ILE A 17 13.01 19.28 3.93
N GLN A 18 13.99 19.49 3.05
CA GLN A 18 13.96 18.92 1.70
C GLN A 18 14.01 17.38 1.73
N ARG A 19 14.78 16.80 2.65
CA ARG A 19 14.87 15.35 2.83
C ARG A 19 13.54 14.78 3.34
N GLU A 20 12.93 15.40 4.34
CA GLU A 20 11.62 14.96 4.86
C GLU A 20 10.52 15.05 3.80
N LYS A 21 10.49 16.13 3.02
CA LYS A 21 9.58 16.28 1.87
C LYS A 21 9.73 15.14 0.85
N SER A 22 10.97 14.78 0.51
CA SER A 22 11.25 13.66 -0.40
C SER A 22 10.76 12.32 0.16
N ILE A 23 10.84 12.10 1.47
CA ILE A 23 10.34 10.88 2.14
C ILE A 23 8.81 10.83 2.14
N ILE A 24 8.11 11.96 2.22
CA ILE A 24 6.64 11.95 2.20
C ILE A 24 6.09 11.77 0.78
N GLU A 25 6.80 12.29 -0.24
CA GLU A 25 6.37 12.22 -1.64
C GLU A 25 6.13 10.78 -2.13
N GLN A 26 6.89 9.80 -1.64
CA GLN A 26 6.68 8.38 -2.00
C GLN A 26 5.33 7.84 -1.53
N PHE A 27 4.76 8.38 -0.46
CA PHE A 27 3.43 8.01 0.04
C PHE A 27 2.31 8.76 -0.70
N CYS A 28 2.67 9.71 -1.57
CA CYS A 28 1.74 10.54 -2.32
C CYS A 28 1.34 9.93 -3.68
N LYS A 29 1.48 8.60 -3.84
CA LYS A 29 1.16 7.84 -5.06
C LYS A 29 0.26 6.66 -4.70
N ILE A 30 -1.05 6.83 -4.89
CA ILE A 30 -2.05 5.81 -4.59
C ILE A 30 -1.82 4.57 -5.47
N GLY A 31 -1.48 3.45 -4.83
CA GLY A 31 -1.14 2.18 -5.48
C GLY A 31 -2.34 1.26 -5.66
N ILE A 32 -3.36 1.69 -6.39
CA ILE A 32 -4.58 0.90 -6.67
C ILE A 32 -4.85 0.86 -8.17
N ILE A 33 -5.13 -0.34 -8.70
CA ILE A 33 -5.48 -0.54 -10.11
C ILE A 33 -6.62 -1.56 -10.29
N LYS A 34 -7.29 -1.54 -11.45
CA LYS A 34 -8.41 -2.45 -11.78
C LYS A 34 -7.99 -3.82 -12.33
N THR A 35 -6.72 -4.00 -12.66
CA THR A 35 -6.20 -5.26 -13.21
C THR A 35 -5.24 -5.90 -12.21
N ASN A 36 -5.25 -7.23 -12.10
CA ASN A 36 -4.35 -7.91 -11.18
C ASN A 36 -2.88 -7.76 -11.64
N PRO A 37 -2.01 -7.03 -10.92
CA PRO A 37 -0.64 -6.77 -11.34
C PRO A 37 0.24 -8.02 -11.28
N LEU A 38 -0.16 -9.07 -10.55
CA LEU A 38 0.60 -10.32 -10.46
C LEU A 38 0.78 -10.99 -11.82
N ARG A 39 -0.12 -10.75 -12.78
CA ARG A 39 0.03 -11.23 -14.17
C ARG A 39 1.35 -10.77 -14.82
N LEU A 40 1.94 -9.68 -14.35
CA LEU A 40 3.20 -9.15 -14.88
C LEU A 40 4.42 -9.87 -14.31
N ILE A 41 4.30 -10.47 -13.13
CA ILE A 41 5.46 -10.93 -12.38
C ILE A 41 5.42 -12.41 -11.98
N ASN A 42 4.29 -13.13 -12.05
CA ASN A 42 4.12 -14.47 -11.44
C ASN A 42 5.33 -15.43 -11.56
N ASP A 43 6.03 -15.47 -12.69
CA ASP A 43 7.19 -16.36 -12.90
C ASP A 43 8.40 -16.02 -12.01
N TYR A 44 8.41 -14.87 -11.33
CA TYR A 44 9.44 -14.56 -10.34
C TYR A 44 9.52 -15.62 -9.22
N LEU A 45 8.42 -16.35 -8.99
CA LEU A 45 8.37 -17.43 -8.01
C LEU A 45 9.31 -18.58 -8.38
N ASP A 46 9.50 -18.82 -9.69
CA ASP A 46 10.32 -19.90 -10.24
C ASP A 46 11.80 -19.53 -10.35
N GLU A 47 12.14 -18.25 -10.15
CA GLU A 47 13.53 -17.82 -10.09
C GLU A 47 14.26 -18.38 -8.87
N ARG A 48 15.53 -18.70 -9.07
CA ARG A 48 16.44 -19.05 -7.99
C ARG A 48 16.71 -17.82 -7.12
N LEU A 49 16.77 -18.04 -5.81
CA LEU A 49 17.28 -17.01 -4.89
C LEU A 49 18.80 -16.85 -5.09
N VAL A 50 19.24 -15.62 -5.38
CA VAL A 50 20.62 -15.28 -5.74
C VAL A 50 21.11 -14.06 -4.94
N SER A 51 22.38 -13.69 -5.06
CA SER A 51 22.91 -12.48 -4.42
C SER A 51 22.33 -11.20 -5.03
N LEU A 52 22.48 -10.08 -4.33
CA LEU A 52 22.00 -8.77 -4.81
C LEU A 52 22.69 -8.36 -6.13
N GLU A 53 23.99 -8.63 -6.28
CA GLU A 53 24.74 -8.38 -7.51
C GLU A 53 24.18 -9.19 -8.68
N GLU A 54 23.96 -10.49 -8.50
CA GLU A 54 23.44 -11.34 -9.57
C GLU A 54 22.01 -10.94 -9.96
N ALA A 55 21.19 -10.59 -8.97
CA ALA A 55 19.81 -10.14 -9.18
C ALA A 55 19.73 -8.84 -9.99
N LEU A 56 20.69 -7.94 -9.82
CA LEU A 56 20.71 -6.61 -10.43
C LEU A 56 21.63 -6.47 -11.65
N LYS A 57 22.44 -7.49 -11.95
CA LYS A 57 23.32 -7.58 -13.12
C LYS A 57 22.67 -7.12 -14.45
N PRO A 58 21.39 -7.42 -14.77
CA PRO A 58 20.77 -6.94 -16.02
C PRO A 58 20.68 -5.41 -16.16
N PHE A 59 20.96 -4.67 -15.09
CA PHE A 59 20.79 -3.22 -15.00
C PHE A 59 22.11 -2.46 -14.84
N ASP A 60 23.28 -3.12 -14.79
CA ASP A 60 24.59 -2.49 -14.57
C ASP A 60 24.87 -1.35 -15.57
N ALA A 61 24.46 -1.51 -16.83
CA ALA A 61 24.65 -0.51 -17.88
C ALA A 61 23.49 0.49 -18.02
N LYS A 62 22.42 0.35 -17.22
CA LYS A 62 21.20 1.17 -17.30
C LYS A 62 21.01 2.09 -16.11
N ILE A 63 21.50 1.68 -14.95
CA ILE A 63 21.36 2.42 -13.70
C ILE A 63 22.75 2.89 -13.30
N ASP A 64 22.97 4.20 -13.39
CA ASP A 64 24.30 4.72 -13.08
C ASP A 64 24.67 4.50 -11.62
N HIS A 65 25.94 4.17 -11.41
CA HIS A 65 26.54 3.86 -10.10
C HIS A 65 25.89 2.66 -9.40
N LEU A 66 25.20 1.77 -10.12
CA LEU A 66 24.51 0.63 -9.52
C LEU A 66 25.46 -0.24 -8.66
N SER A 67 26.62 -0.62 -9.20
CA SER A 67 27.58 -1.46 -8.47
C SER A 67 28.07 -0.81 -7.17
N TYR A 68 28.40 0.49 -7.21
CA TYR A 68 28.76 1.24 -6.01
C TYR A 68 27.63 1.26 -4.97
N ASN A 69 26.39 1.46 -5.42
CA ASN A 69 25.22 1.51 -4.55
C ASN A 69 24.84 0.13 -3.99
N ILE A 70 25.17 -0.97 -4.69
CA ILE A 70 25.05 -2.34 -4.15
C ILE A 70 26.02 -2.54 -2.98
N GLU A 71 27.28 -2.15 -3.15
CA GLU A 71 28.29 -2.21 -2.08
C GLU A 71 27.87 -1.35 -0.88
N GLU A 72 27.41 -0.13 -1.13
CA GLU A 72 26.92 0.76 -0.08
C GLU A 72 25.72 0.14 0.65
N ALA A 73 24.76 -0.44 -0.07
CA ALA A 73 23.62 -1.12 0.53
C ALA A 73 24.06 -2.32 1.39
N LYS A 74 25.02 -3.13 0.94
CA LYS A 74 25.53 -4.25 1.74
C LYS A 74 26.29 -3.81 2.99
N ALA A 75 27.00 -2.69 2.91
CA ALA A 75 27.74 -2.12 4.03
C ALA A 75 26.81 -1.49 5.08
N LYS A 76 25.74 -0.82 4.65
CA LYS A 76 24.87 -0.01 5.53
C LYS A 76 23.54 -0.66 5.89
N CYS A 77 23.15 -1.76 5.25
CA CYS A 77 21.92 -2.46 5.59
C CYS A 77 21.94 -2.96 7.04
N HIS A 78 20.74 -3.14 7.59
CA HIS A 78 20.57 -3.67 8.94
C HIS A 78 20.94 -5.15 8.97
N TYR A 79 22.14 -5.44 9.48
CA TYR A 79 22.67 -6.78 9.60
C TYR A 79 23.64 -6.86 10.79
N PRO A 80 23.54 -7.88 11.67
CA PRO A 80 22.60 -9.01 11.63
C PRO A 80 21.15 -8.58 11.90
N SER A 81 20.21 -9.26 11.24
CA SER A 81 18.77 -9.00 11.35
C SER A 81 18.12 -9.89 12.41
N GLU A 82 17.29 -9.29 13.28
CA GLU A 82 16.44 -10.00 14.24
C GLU A 82 15.41 -10.93 13.58
N TYR A 83 15.04 -10.66 12.32
CA TYR A 83 14.13 -11.48 11.53
C TYR A 83 14.85 -12.49 10.62
N LYS A 84 16.16 -12.71 10.83
CA LYS A 84 16.97 -13.70 10.10
C LYS A 84 17.02 -13.43 8.58
N LEU A 85 17.01 -12.16 8.18
CA LEU A 85 17.36 -11.79 6.82
C LEU A 85 18.85 -12.07 6.58
N THR A 86 19.18 -12.59 5.42
CA THR A 86 20.56 -12.61 4.93
C THR A 86 21.02 -11.18 4.66
N ARG A 87 22.34 -10.99 4.50
CA ARG A 87 22.87 -9.67 4.11
C ARG A 87 22.31 -9.21 2.77
N ASP A 88 22.18 -10.10 1.78
CA ASP A 88 21.60 -9.77 0.47
C ASP A 88 20.11 -9.40 0.55
N GLU A 89 19.33 -10.10 1.37
CA GLU A 89 17.93 -9.77 1.60
C GLU A 89 17.78 -8.40 2.26
N SER A 90 18.55 -8.12 3.32
CA SER A 90 18.56 -6.81 3.99
C SER A 90 19.01 -5.68 3.05
N ALA A 91 20.09 -5.92 2.30
CA ALA A 91 20.61 -4.97 1.31
C ALA A 91 19.62 -4.70 0.17
N SER A 92 18.81 -5.70 -0.23
CA SER A 92 17.76 -5.52 -1.25
C SER A 92 16.69 -4.52 -0.81
N ILE A 93 16.34 -4.48 0.48
CA ILE A 93 15.41 -3.50 1.04
C ILE A 93 16.08 -2.12 1.12
N TYR A 94 17.32 -2.09 1.58
CA TYR A 94 18.08 -0.85 1.70
C TYR A 94 18.22 -0.15 0.33
N ILE A 95 18.68 -0.85 -0.70
CA ILE A 95 18.88 -0.26 -2.03
C ILE A 95 17.56 0.17 -2.69
N TYR A 96 16.45 -0.51 -2.43
CA TYR A 96 15.12 -0.11 -2.91
C TYR A 96 14.71 1.28 -2.38
N THR A 97 15.00 1.53 -1.10
CA THR A 97 14.63 2.77 -0.41
C THR A 97 15.70 3.87 -0.54
N MET A 98 16.84 3.55 -1.16
CA MET A 98 17.94 4.48 -1.36
C MET A 98 17.67 5.41 -2.55
N ARG A 99 17.59 6.72 -2.28
CA ARG A 99 17.35 7.78 -3.27
C ARG A 99 18.63 8.55 -3.59
N TRP A 100 19.58 7.90 -4.27
CA TRP A 100 20.88 8.52 -4.53
C TRP A 100 20.86 9.57 -5.65
N LYS A 101 19.91 9.49 -6.59
CA LYS A 101 19.64 10.47 -7.64
C LYS A 101 18.34 10.13 -8.39
N ASP A 102 17.95 10.99 -9.31
CA ASP A 102 16.91 10.67 -10.31
C ASP A 102 17.31 9.46 -11.15
N GLN A 103 16.34 8.61 -11.48
CA GLN A 103 16.58 7.35 -12.20
C GLN A 103 17.40 6.35 -11.36
N CYS A 104 17.19 6.31 -10.04
CA CYS A 104 17.74 5.26 -9.18
C CYS A 104 17.02 3.92 -9.40
N LEU A 105 17.36 2.89 -8.61
CA LEU A 105 16.77 1.56 -8.73
C LEU A 105 15.24 1.57 -8.63
N TYR A 106 14.70 2.29 -7.65
CA TYR A 106 13.25 2.43 -7.49
C TYR A 106 12.61 3.01 -8.76
N ASP A 107 13.18 4.05 -9.34
CA ASP A 107 12.54 4.76 -10.46
C ASP A 107 12.42 3.85 -11.68
N HIS A 108 13.49 3.09 -11.97
CA HIS A 108 13.51 2.09 -13.03
C HIS A 108 12.50 0.95 -12.78
N LEU A 109 12.42 0.45 -11.56
CA LEU A 109 11.47 -0.60 -11.19
C LEU A 109 10.02 -0.11 -11.30
N GLN A 110 9.73 1.07 -10.77
CA GLN A 110 8.39 1.66 -10.88
C GLN A 110 8.03 2.02 -12.33
N ALA A 111 9.00 2.42 -13.15
CA ALA A 111 8.77 2.63 -14.58
C ALA A 111 8.39 1.32 -15.31
N ALA A 112 9.05 0.21 -14.98
CA ALA A 112 8.70 -1.11 -15.52
C ALA A 112 7.30 -1.57 -15.07
N TRP A 113 6.90 -1.29 -13.83
CA TRP A 113 5.53 -1.53 -13.36
C TRP A 113 4.49 -0.70 -14.12
N ARG A 114 4.77 0.59 -14.32
CA ARG A 114 3.86 1.52 -15.03
C ARG A 114 3.69 1.18 -16.50
N SER A 115 4.71 0.60 -17.14
CA SER A 115 4.60 0.24 -18.55
C SER A 115 3.62 -0.91 -18.81
N GLN A 116 3.18 -1.64 -17.78
CA GLN A 116 2.29 -2.81 -17.90
C GLN A 116 2.81 -3.85 -18.92
N ASP A 117 4.13 -3.89 -19.10
CA ASP A 117 4.81 -4.68 -20.12
C ASP A 117 5.63 -5.76 -19.43
N ARG A 118 5.17 -7.00 -19.58
CA ARG A 118 5.82 -8.17 -18.98
C ARG A 118 7.26 -8.34 -19.45
N SER A 119 7.58 -7.96 -20.69
CA SER A 119 8.95 -8.05 -21.21
C SER A 119 9.91 -7.12 -20.47
N LYS A 120 9.42 -5.96 -20.01
CA LYS A 120 10.17 -5.00 -19.19
C LYS A 120 10.26 -5.42 -17.73
N MET A 121 9.30 -6.21 -17.23
CA MET A 121 9.33 -6.77 -15.88
C MET A 121 10.24 -8.00 -15.75
N LYS A 122 10.37 -8.82 -16.79
CA LYS A 122 11.14 -10.07 -16.76
C LYS A 122 12.58 -9.93 -16.22
N PRO A 123 13.37 -8.89 -16.60
CA PRO A 123 14.72 -8.71 -16.05
C PRO A 123 14.76 -8.49 -14.53
N TRP A 124 13.64 -8.11 -13.90
CA TRP A 124 13.55 -7.87 -12.47
C TRP A 124 13.23 -9.12 -11.65
N PHE A 125 12.90 -10.27 -12.26
CA PHE A 125 12.35 -11.41 -11.53
C PHE A 125 13.28 -11.94 -10.44
N LYS A 126 14.60 -12.03 -10.69
CA LYS A 126 15.58 -12.40 -9.66
C LYS A 126 15.61 -11.41 -8.50
N TYR A 127 15.55 -10.10 -8.80
CA TYR A 127 15.47 -9.06 -7.77
C TYR A 127 14.16 -9.13 -6.99
N LEU A 128 13.02 -9.31 -7.66
CA LEU A 128 11.72 -9.47 -7.00
C LEU A 128 11.69 -10.72 -6.12
N LYS A 129 12.33 -11.82 -6.54
CA LYS A 129 12.48 -13.04 -5.74
C LYS A 129 13.27 -12.77 -4.45
N LEU A 130 14.42 -12.10 -4.56
CA LEU A 130 15.25 -11.71 -3.42
C LEU A 130 14.50 -10.77 -2.47
N PHE A 131 13.95 -9.68 -3.01
CA PHE A 131 13.23 -8.67 -2.26
C PHE A 131 11.99 -9.24 -1.57
N LYS A 132 11.20 -10.06 -2.26
CA LYS A 132 10.03 -10.72 -1.66
C LYS A 132 10.41 -11.71 -0.57
N SER A 133 11.50 -12.46 -0.75
CA SER A 133 12.01 -13.37 0.28
C SER A 133 12.40 -12.62 1.56
N ALA A 134 12.98 -11.42 1.42
CA ALA A 134 13.24 -10.51 2.54
C ALA A 134 11.94 -10.05 3.20
N LEU A 135 10.98 -9.54 2.42
CA LEU A 135 9.69 -9.07 2.92
C LEU A 135 8.90 -10.15 3.68
N ASP A 136 8.94 -11.40 3.23
CA ASP A 136 8.20 -12.50 3.84
C ASP A 136 8.66 -12.83 5.26
N LYS A 137 9.92 -12.51 5.59
CA LYS A 137 10.49 -12.66 6.94
C LYS A 137 10.11 -11.53 7.89
N LEU A 138 9.76 -10.36 7.36
CA LEU A 138 9.42 -9.19 8.16
C LEU A 138 8.01 -9.28 8.77
N PRO A 139 7.78 -8.65 9.93
CA PRO A 139 6.48 -8.64 10.56
C PRO A 139 5.45 -7.86 9.75
N ASN A 140 4.21 -8.33 9.79
CA ASN A 140 3.09 -7.55 9.27
C ASN A 140 2.81 -6.38 10.22
N THR A 141 2.54 -5.23 9.64
CA THR A 141 2.07 -4.05 10.37
C THR A 141 0.68 -4.29 10.96
N LYS A 142 0.44 -3.68 12.12
CA LYS A 142 -0.87 -3.65 12.76
C LYS A 142 -1.55 -2.33 12.40
N GLY A 143 -2.86 -2.37 12.17
CA GLY A 143 -3.66 -1.17 11.89
C GLY A 143 -3.78 -0.83 10.41
N GLU A 144 -4.16 0.41 10.14
CA GLU A 144 -4.29 0.96 8.79
C GLU A 144 -2.98 1.59 8.35
N ILE A 145 -2.62 1.40 7.09
CA ILE A 145 -1.51 2.08 6.43
C ILE A 145 -2.07 3.03 5.38
N TRP A 146 -1.34 4.08 5.06
CA TRP A 146 -1.90 5.26 4.43
C TRP A 146 -1.10 5.68 3.20
N GLN A 147 -1.84 6.14 2.20
CA GLN A 147 -1.33 6.88 1.05
C GLN A 147 -2.22 8.09 0.81
N GLY A 148 -1.70 9.07 0.07
CA GLY A 148 -2.51 10.20 -0.37
C GLY A 148 -2.16 10.60 -1.79
N ALA A 149 -2.95 11.48 -2.36
CA ALA A 149 -2.62 12.20 -3.57
C ALA A 149 -3.41 13.51 -3.61
N LEU A 150 -2.97 14.42 -4.46
CA LEU A 150 -3.85 15.47 -4.95
C LEU A 150 -5.06 14.84 -5.65
N TYR A 151 -6.19 15.52 -5.61
CA TYR A 151 -7.39 15.06 -6.29
C TYR A 151 -7.11 14.81 -7.77
N ASP A 152 -7.53 13.63 -8.22
CA ASP A 152 -7.44 13.17 -9.59
C ASP A 152 -8.73 12.42 -9.90
N GLU A 153 -9.41 12.83 -10.98
CA GLU A 153 -10.71 12.25 -11.33
C GLU A 153 -10.57 10.76 -11.68
N ALA A 154 -9.48 10.35 -12.32
CA ALA A 154 -9.27 8.94 -12.68
C ALA A 154 -9.05 8.05 -11.44
N ILE A 155 -8.37 8.57 -10.40
CA ILE A 155 -8.26 7.88 -9.11
C ILE A 155 -9.64 7.75 -8.46
N LYS A 156 -10.41 8.83 -8.42
CA LYS A 156 -11.76 8.83 -7.83
C LYS A 156 -12.70 7.86 -8.56
N GLU A 157 -12.72 7.88 -9.89
CA GLU A 157 -13.49 6.93 -10.71
C GLU A 157 -13.04 5.49 -10.51
N THR A 158 -11.74 5.27 -10.26
CA THR A 158 -11.22 3.95 -9.92
C THR A 158 -11.79 3.47 -8.59
N LEU A 159 -11.80 4.32 -7.57
CA LEU A 159 -12.30 4.00 -6.23
C LEU A 159 -13.84 3.95 -6.14
N ALA A 160 -14.56 4.64 -7.01
CA ALA A 160 -16.03 4.62 -7.02
C ALA A 160 -16.64 3.39 -7.72
N SER A 161 -15.82 2.58 -8.39
CA SER A 161 -16.32 1.50 -9.25
C SER A 161 -16.71 0.25 -8.45
N GLU A 162 -17.98 0.16 -8.08
CA GLU A 162 -18.55 -0.96 -7.29
C GLU A 162 -18.46 -2.33 -8.00
N SER A 163 -18.33 -2.34 -9.32
CA SER A 163 -18.31 -3.57 -10.14
C SER A 163 -16.91 -4.06 -10.51
N SER A 164 -15.86 -3.29 -10.26
CA SER A 164 -14.50 -3.65 -10.65
C SER A 164 -13.68 -4.16 -9.47
N SER A 165 -12.98 -5.29 -9.65
CA SER A 165 -12.02 -5.75 -8.65
C SER A 165 -10.84 -4.79 -8.60
N LEU A 166 -10.57 -4.22 -7.43
CA LEU A 166 -9.39 -3.39 -7.19
C LEU A 166 -8.24 -4.25 -6.69
N TYR A 167 -7.01 -3.88 -7.05
CA TYR A 167 -5.80 -4.57 -6.63
C TYR A 167 -4.74 -3.57 -6.17
N SER A 168 -3.99 -3.93 -5.13
CA SER A 168 -2.79 -3.20 -4.73
C SER A 168 -1.70 -3.31 -5.80
N THR A 169 -0.96 -2.23 -6.02
CA THR A 169 0.32 -2.27 -6.72
C THR A 169 1.48 -2.39 -5.72
N MET A 170 2.70 -2.60 -6.22
CA MET A 170 3.89 -2.54 -5.39
C MET A 170 4.15 -1.08 -5.00
N THR A 171 3.97 -0.76 -3.72
CA THR A 171 3.98 0.63 -3.27
C THR A 171 4.37 0.77 -1.82
N SER A 172 4.87 1.96 -1.49
CA SER A 172 5.27 2.38 -0.15
C SER A 172 4.12 3.11 0.52
N CYS A 173 3.81 2.74 1.75
CA CYS A 173 2.76 3.35 2.55
C CYS A 173 3.34 3.95 3.83
N SER A 174 2.65 4.95 4.36
CA SER A 174 2.93 5.51 5.68
C SER A 174 2.12 4.79 6.76
N PRO A 175 2.64 4.62 7.99
CA PRO A 175 1.84 4.14 9.12
C PRO A 175 0.88 5.23 9.66
N SER A 176 0.98 6.48 9.18
CA SER A 176 0.11 7.61 9.58
C SER A 176 -0.31 8.45 8.38
N ASN A 177 -1.52 9.01 8.41
CA ASN A 177 -1.99 9.97 7.40
C ASN A 177 -1.54 11.42 7.66
N THR A 178 -1.11 11.76 8.88
CA THR A 178 -0.83 13.16 9.26
C THR A 178 0.21 13.81 8.37
N GLY A 179 1.40 13.21 8.25
CA GLY A 179 2.47 13.76 7.40
C GLY A 179 2.10 13.84 5.91
N ILE A 180 1.25 12.92 5.43
CA ILE A 180 0.75 12.95 4.05
C ILE A 180 -0.17 14.16 3.84
N VAL A 181 -1.11 14.37 4.77
CA VAL A 181 -2.05 15.50 4.73
C VAL A 181 -1.26 16.82 4.81
N ASP A 182 -0.35 16.95 5.76
CA ASP A 182 0.47 18.16 5.93
C ASP A 182 1.30 18.48 4.67
N TYR A 183 1.88 17.45 4.04
CA TYR A 183 2.66 17.62 2.81
C TYR A 183 1.80 18.02 1.60
N LEU A 184 0.58 17.48 1.49
CA LEU A 184 -0.29 17.77 0.35
C LEU A 184 -1.09 19.07 0.53
N GLN A 185 -1.33 19.50 1.78
CA GLN A 185 -2.00 20.77 2.11
C GLN A 185 -1.05 21.98 2.06
N THR A 186 -0.16 22.00 1.08
CA THR A 186 0.77 23.13 0.86
C THR A 186 0.06 24.41 0.44
N ASN A 187 -1.14 24.32 -0.14
CA ASN A 187 -1.96 25.46 -0.53
C ASN A 187 -3.40 25.33 0.00
N VAL A 188 -3.97 26.45 0.44
CA VAL A 188 -5.37 26.53 0.87
C VAL A 188 -6.28 26.18 -0.31
N GLY A 189 -7.24 25.27 -0.09
CA GLY A 189 -8.23 24.88 -1.10
C GLY A 189 -7.86 23.69 -1.98
N THR A 190 -6.65 23.13 -1.84
CA THR A 190 -6.24 21.93 -2.56
C THR A 190 -7.10 20.72 -2.16
N LYS A 191 -7.71 20.07 -3.16
CA LYS A 191 -8.52 18.86 -2.97
C LYS A 191 -7.62 17.64 -2.87
N LEU A 192 -7.91 16.75 -1.92
CA LEU A 192 -7.09 15.57 -1.63
C LEU A 192 -7.88 14.28 -1.67
N ILE A 193 -7.22 13.19 -2.04
CA ILE A 193 -7.71 11.83 -1.84
C ILE A 193 -6.73 11.13 -0.90
N ILE A 194 -7.19 10.74 0.27
CA ILE A 194 -6.42 9.95 1.25
C ILE A 194 -6.98 8.54 1.28
N VAL A 195 -6.12 7.53 1.18
CA VAL A 195 -6.53 6.13 1.17
C VAL A 195 -5.94 5.41 2.37
N GLY A 196 -6.81 4.86 3.22
CA GLY A 196 -6.47 3.98 4.33
C GLY A 196 -6.63 2.52 3.93
N PHE A 197 -5.57 1.74 4.01
CA PHE A 197 -5.54 0.32 3.67
C PHE A 197 -5.56 -0.52 4.96
N LYS A 198 -6.51 -1.43 5.08
CA LYS A 198 -6.66 -2.33 6.23
C LYS A 198 -6.59 -3.80 5.80
N SER A 199 -6.07 -4.67 6.68
CA SER A 199 -5.98 -6.13 6.43
C SER A 199 -5.22 -6.51 5.16
N VAL A 200 -4.18 -5.73 4.81
CA VAL A 200 -3.39 -5.90 3.59
C VAL A 200 -2.01 -6.52 3.81
N ASN A 201 -1.71 -7.01 5.02
CA ASN A 201 -0.40 -7.62 5.36
C ASN A 201 0.82 -6.76 4.98
N GLY A 202 0.72 -5.43 5.08
CA GLY A 202 1.85 -4.53 4.79
C GLY A 202 3.05 -4.83 5.68
N LYS A 203 4.26 -4.83 5.12
CA LYS A 203 5.50 -5.20 5.80
C LYS A 203 6.24 -3.95 6.29
N SER A 204 6.51 -3.85 7.58
CA SER A 204 7.28 -2.72 8.12
C SER A 204 8.73 -2.81 7.65
N LEU A 205 9.26 -1.72 7.10
CA LEU A 205 10.65 -1.62 6.67
C LEU A 205 11.50 -0.76 7.60
N SER A 206 11.00 -0.37 8.77
CA SER A 206 11.54 0.76 9.54
C SER A 206 13.05 0.69 9.81
N ASP A 207 13.55 -0.50 10.16
CA ASP A 207 14.97 -0.70 10.46
C ASP A 207 15.82 -0.98 9.21
N TYR A 208 15.18 -1.20 8.06
CA TYR A 208 15.81 -1.68 6.82
C TYR A 208 15.91 -0.60 5.73
N THR A 209 15.35 0.59 5.97
CA THR A 209 15.37 1.67 4.98
C THR A 209 16.67 2.49 4.99
N ALA A 210 17.11 2.96 3.83
CA ALA A 210 18.28 3.82 3.71
C ALA A 210 18.13 5.19 4.36
N ASN A 211 16.89 5.64 4.56
CA ASN A 211 16.54 6.94 5.11
C ASN A 211 15.97 6.89 6.53
N GLN A 212 15.96 5.71 7.17
CA GLN A 212 15.35 5.47 8.49
C GLN A 212 13.86 5.86 8.56
N SER A 213 13.18 5.86 7.42
CA SER A 213 11.75 6.13 7.36
C SER A 213 10.95 4.97 7.95
N LYS A 214 9.76 5.28 8.49
CA LYS A 214 8.82 4.26 8.99
C LYS A 214 7.99 3.62 7.88
N GLU A 215 8.58 3.47 6.69
CA GLU A 215 7.90 2.97 5.51
C GLU A 215 7.31 1.57 5.72
N VAL A 216 6.12 1.37 5.17
CA VAL A 216 5.46 0.07 5.10
C VAL A 216 5.32 -0.34 3.64
N MET A 217 5.88 -1.49 3.28
CA MET A 217 5.80 -2.02 1.93
C MET A 217 4.50 -2.81 1.72
N LEU A 218 3.78 -2.47 0.66
CA LEU A 218 2.63 -3.22 0.17
C LEU A 218 3.02 -4.01 -1.08
N TRP A 219 2.92 -5.34 -1.00
CA TRP A 219 3.17 -6.21 -2.15
C TRP A 219 1.99 -6.11 -3.14
N PRO A 220 2.24 -6.16 -4.47
CA PRO A 220 1.19 -6.11 -5.48
C PRO A 220 0.26 -7.33 -5.41
N GLY A 221 -0.99 -7.15 -5.85
CA GLY A 221 -1.93 -8.24 -6.11
C GLY A 221 -2.90 -8.54 -5.00
N ILE A 222 -2.89 -7.79 -3.90
CA ILE A 222 -3.92 -7.91 -2.87
C ILE A 222 -5.21 -7.35 -3.46
N LYS A 223 -6.26 -8.16 -3.48
CA LYS A 223 -7.58 -7.70 -3.90
C LYS A 223 -8.17 -6.81 -2.81
N LEU A 224 -8.71 -5.66 -3.20
CA LEU A 224 -9.18 -4.60 -2.31
C LEU A 224 -10.66 -4.35 -2.53
N ASP A 225 -11.39 -4.13 -1.45
CA ASP A 225 -12.77 -3.64 -1.46
C ASP A 225 -12.82 -2.26 -0.82
N VAL A 226 -13.54 -1.33 -1.44
CA VAL A 226 -13.86 -0.04 -0.83
C VAL A 226 -14.98 -0.25 0.17
N VAL A 227 -14.70 0.04 1.44
CA VAL A 227 -15.65 -0.19 2.54
C VAL A 227 -16.24 1.09 3.10
N ARG A 228 -15.58 2.23 2.88
CA ARG A 228 -16.03 3.53 3.36
C ARG A 228 -15.44 4.66 2.54
N VAL A 229 -16.26 5.65 2.21
CA VAL A 229 -15.84 6.93 1.63
C VAL A 229 -16.35 8.05 2.54
N ILE A 230 -15.47 8.92 3.00
CA ILE A 230 -15.78 10.07 3.84
C ILE A 230 -15.40 11.33 3.07
N MET A 231 -16.37 12.19 2.78
CA MET A 231 -16.11 13.52 2.25
C MET A 231 -15.68 14.43 3.39
N VAL A 232 -14.50 15.05 3.29
CA VAL A 232 -13.90 15.85 4.37
C VAL A 232 -14.41 17.29 4.33
N ASN A 233 -14.76 17.79 3.15
CA ASN A 233 -15.26 19.14 2.95
C ASN A 233 -16.15 19.18 1.70
N GLU A 234 -16.99 20.23 1.61
CA GLU A 234 -17.82 20.50 0.44
C GLU A 234 -16.99 20.74 -0.83
N THR A 235 -15.68 21.01 -0.69
CA THR A 235 -14.78 21.24 -1.82
C THR A 235 -14.38 19.96 -2.55
N GLY A 236 -14.63 18.77 -1.98
CA GLY A 236 -14.47 17.48 -2.68
C GLY A 236 -13.24 16.66 -2.27
N SER A 237 -12.62 16.96 -1.13
CA SER A 237 -11.60 16.06 -0.56
C SER A 237 -12.25 14.82 0.04
N ALA A 238 -11.61 13.67 -0.11
CA ALA A 238 -12.15 12.39 0.34
C ALA A 238 -11.12 11.55 1.11
N ILE A 239 -11.59 10.87 2.15
CA ILE A 239 -10.88 9.76 2.78
C ILE A 239 -11.58 8.48 2.39
N VAL A 240 -10.85 7.59 1.71
CA VAL A 240 -11.34 6.30 1.24
C VAL A 240 -10.70 5.20 2.06
N HIS A 241 -11.49 4.33 2.67
CA HIS A 241 -10.99 3.15 3.36
C HIS A 241 -11.19 1.93 2.48
N VAL A 242 -10.11 1.20 2.29
CA VAL A 242 -10.08 -0.07 1.56
C VAL A 242 -9.64 -1.20 2.47
N VAL A 243 -10.22 -2.37 2.28
CA VAL A 243 -9.88 -3.59 3.02
C VAL A 243 -9.36 -4.63 2.04
N GLY A 244 -8.23 -5.26 2.39
CA GLY A 244 -7.73 -6.43 1.67
C GLY A 244 -8.65 -7.63 1.86
N GLN A 245 -9.05 -8.26 0.76
CA GLN A 245 -9.63 -9.60 0.79
C GLN A 245 -8.53 -10.58 1.19
N MET A 246 -8.39 -10.82 2.49
CA MET A 246 -7.70 -12.01 2.95
C MET A 246 -8.59 -13.16 2.52
N TYR A 247 -8.15 -13.97 1.55
CA TYR A 247 -8.81 -15.24 1.28
C TYR A 247 -9.02 -15.92 2.64
N PRO A 248 -10.26 -16.28 3.02
CA PRO A 248 -10.41 -17.10 4.20
C PRO A 248 -9.54 -18.33 3.97
N ARG A 249 -8.69 -18.70 4.94
CA ARG A 249 -8.28 -20.11 5.05
C ARG A 249 -9.56 -20.89 4.86
N VAL A 250 -9.62 -21.78 3.87
CA VAL A 250 -10.79 -22.57 3.53
C VAL A 250 -11.49 -22.97 4.83
N SER A 251 -12.53 -22.22 5.22
CA SER A 251 -13.39 -22.61 6.31
C SER A 251 -14.39 -23.51 5.63
N MET A 252 -14.33 -24.79 5.97
CA MET A 252 -15.37 -25.74 5.63
C MET A 252 -16.73 -25.07 5.79
N ALA A 253 -17.54 -25.20 4.74
CA ALA A 253 -18.83 -24.55 4.60
C ALA A 253 -19.65 -24.60 5.90
N THR A 254 -19.88 -23.46 6.51
CA THR A 254 -21.01 -23.28 7.42
C THR A 254 -22.13 -22.65 6.61
N LYS A 255 -23.16 -23.45 6.33
CA LYS A 255 -24.47 -23.00 5.82
C LYS A 255 -24.97 -21.83 6.68
N PRO A 256 -25.73 -20.90 6.08
CA PRO A 256 -26.44 -19.89 6.87
C PRO A 256 -27.40 -20.58 7.84
N GLN A 257 -27.13 -20.45 9.14
CA GLN A 257 -28.12 -20.74 10.17
C GLN A 257 -29.08 -19.56 10.23
N ILE A 258 -30.32 -19.82 9.85
CA ILE A 258 -31.47 -19.01 10.24
C ILE A 258 -31.57 -19.17 11.76
N ILE A 259 -31.38 -18.08 12.50
CA ILE A 259 -31.67 -18.05 13.93
C ILE A 259 -33.18 -17.86 14.04
N GLU A 260 -33.91 -18.97 14.14
CA GLU A 260 -35.26 -18.94 14.72
C GLU A 260 -35.10 -18.80 16.23
N GLY A 261 -35.33 -17.57 16.72
CA GLY A 261 -35.40 -17.30 18.15
C GLY A 261 -36.65 -17.94 18.74
N HIS A 262 -36.51 -19.10 19.37
CA HIS A 262 -37.48 -19.59 20.35
C HIS A 262 -37.36 -18.75 21.63
N PHE A 263 -38.29 -17.81 21.82
CA PHE A 263 -38.54 -17.24 23.14
C PHE A 263 -39.46 -18.20 23.90
N GLU A 264 -38.89 -19.03 24.77
CA GLU A 264 -39.64 -19.66 25.85
C GLU A 264 -39.86 -18.61 26.95
N CYS A 265 -41.10 -18.12 27.07
CA CYS A 265 -41.54 -17.43 28.28
C CYS A 265 -42.58 -18.32 28.97
N GLN A 266 -42.12 -19.09 29.97
CA GLN A 266 -43.01 -19.76 30.91
C GLN A 266 -43.57 -18.73 31.89
N ASN A 267 -44.85 -18.36 31.75
CA ASN A 267 -45.85 -18.59 32.80
C ASN A 267 -47.22 -17.95 32.46
N LYS A 268 -48.24 -18.83 32.56
CA LYS A 268 -49.57 -18.61 33.14
C LYS A 268 -50.47 -17.53 32.51
N GLY A 269 -51.45 -18.03 31.75
CA GLY A 269 -52.84 -17.66 31.96
C GLY A 269 -53.54 -16.95 30.81
N TYR A 270 -54.71 -17.51 30.47
CA TYR A 270 -55.83 -16.90 29.74
C TYR A 270 -55.94 -17.05 28.22
N ARG A 271 -57.10 -17.60 27.82
CA ARG A 271 -57.62 -17.83 26.47
C ARG A 271 -57.93 -16.51 25.73
N ARG A 272 -57.67 -16.44 24.43
CA ARG A 272 -58.66 -16.40 23.32
C ARG A 272 -58.00 -16.01 21.99
N SER A 273 -58.61 -16.49 20.90
CA SER A 273 -58.26 -16.37 19.48
C SER A 273 -58.16 -14.94 18.95
N LEU A 274 -57.34 -14.73 17.92
CA LEU A 274 -57.78 -14.07 16.67
C LEU A 274 -56.82 -14.37 15.50
N VAL A 275 -57.42 -14.67 14.34
CA VAL A 275 -56.81 -14.90 13.03
C VAL A 275 -56.84 -13.58 12.25
N MET A 276 -55.74 -13.19 11.58
CA MET A 276 -55.69 -12.53 10.25
C MET A 276 -54.27 -11.97 9.97
N GLN A 277 -53.58 -12.45 8.92
CA GLN A 277 -53.36 -11.79 7.60
C GLN A 277 -52.55 -10.47 7.70
N SER A 278 -51.39 -10.32 7.07
CA SER A 278 -51.21 -10.11 5.62
C SER A 278 -49.70 -10.11 5.30
N LEU A 279 -49.22 -10.92 4.36
CA LEU A 279 -49.10 -10.73 2.91
C LEU A 279 -47.82 -9.99 2.46
N ILE A 280 -46.99 -10.79 1.81
CA ILE A 280 -45.80 -10.52 1.01
C ILE A 280 -46.14 -9.64 -0.18
N ILE A 281 -45.30 -8.64 -0.50
CA ILE A 281 -45.16 -8.17 -1.88
C ILE A 281 -43.68 -8.07 -2.24
N LEU A 282 -43.28 -8.95 -3.15
CA LEU A 282 -42.06 -8.84 -3.94
C LEU A 282 -42.49 -9.10 -5.38
N ARG A 283 -42.27 -8.12 -6.27
CA ARG A 283 -41.96 -8.34 -7.69
C ARG A 283 -41.71 -7.00 -8.39
N SER A 284 -40.45 -6.79 -8.72
CA SER A 284 -40.06 -6.09 -9.95
C SER A 284 -40.52 -6.91 -11.16
N ILE A 285 -40.85 -6.24 -12.27
CA ILE A 285 -40.60 -6.64 -13.68
C ILE A 285 -41.26 -5.59 -14.62
N ILE A 286 -40.44 -5.03 -15.53
CA ILE A 286 -40.76 -4.37 -16.83
C ILE A 286 -41.51 -3.02 -16.70
N LEU A 287 -41.02 -1.86 -17.15
CA LEU A 287 -40.20 -1.46 -18.31
C LEU A 287 -39.41 -0.19 -17.94
#